data_AF-X1R7Y0-F1
#
_entry.id   AF-X1R7Y0-F1
#
_cell.length_a   1.000
_cell.length_b   1.000
_cell.length_c   1.000
_cell.angle_alpha   90.00
_cell.angle_beta   90.00
_cell.angle_gamma   90.00
#
_symmetry.space_group_name_H-M   'P 1'
#
loop_
_entity.id
_entity.type
_entity.pdbx_description
1 polymer ?
#
loop_
_entity_poly.entity_id
_entity_poly.type
_entity_poly.pdbx_seq_one_letter_code
_entity_poly.pdbx_strand_id
1 'polypeptide(L)'
;MVILFESFGNFTTGQTSYLALVSKKSRGTITLTDKEFSFKSEKDNILFQLRIHDIENFSIRNRLKLPTIELISVQGIVYTFYPHKKENSSLSASKKSTGELFRQLTRITYKSESPILFETKGGFMDDGSIGENSASETLKGIIFLNENYLFFKPLNEKTMYQIAILNILRIMKEDTNLGPSVKIQTNQNKIYSYIALKKQLGLYVKDKS
;
A
#
# COMPACT_ATOMS: atom_id res chain seq x y z
N MET A 1 20.78 -9.51 0.24
CA MET A 1 19.84 -8.48 0.73
C MET A 1 19.51 -7.59 -0.45
N VAL A 2 18.24 -7.49 -0.84
CA VAL A 2 17.83 -6.70 -2.01
C VAL A 2 17.16 -5.42 -1.51
N ILE A 3 17.65 -4.26 -1.95
CA ILE A 3 16.99 -2.98 -1.67
C ILE A 3 15.80 -2.84 -2.62
N LEU A 4 14.60 -2.74 -2.05
CA LEU A 4 13.33 -2.64 -2.78
C LEU A 4 12.86 -1.19 -2.87
N PHE A 5 13.24 -0.36 -1.90
CA PHE A 5 12.97 1.07 -1.90
C PHE A 5 14.04 1.80 -1.10
N GLU A 6 14.44 2.95 -1.59
CA GLU A 6 15.24 3.91 -0.84
C GLU A 6 14.76 5.32 -1.14
N SER A 7 14.61 6.14 -0.11
CA SER A 7 14.23 7.54 -0.26
C SER A 7 14.73 8.37 0.91
N PHE A 8 14.83 9.68 0.67
CA PHE A 8 14.98 10.61 1.76
C PHE A 8 13.63 10.81 2.46
N GLY A 9 13.62 11.22 3.72
CA GLY A 9 12.35 11.45 4.38
C GLY A 9 12.46 11.85 5.82
N ASN A 10 11.29 12.00 6.43
CA ASN A 10 11.16 12.21 7.86
C ASN A 10 10.54 11.01 8.58
N PHE A 11 10.97 10.80 9.82
CA PHE A 11 10.47 9.76 10.72
C PHE A 11 10.06 10.33 12.07
N THR A 12 8.90 9.90 12.58
CA THR A 12 8.45 10.18 13.94
C THR A 12 7.71 8.98 14.52
N THR A 13 7.65 8.90 15.85
CA THR A 13 6.90 7.87 16.57
C THR A 13 5.77 8.49 17.40
N GLY A 14 4.71 7.73 17.65
CA GLY A 14 3.61 8.14 18.51
C GLY A 14 2.75 9.28 17.94
N GLN A 15 2.33 10.21 18.80
CA GLN A 15 1.47 11.33 18.40
C GLN A 15 2.27 12.40 17.64
N THR A 16 2.30 12.27 16.31
CA THR A 16 3.06 13.15 15.42
C THR A 16 2.46 14.56 15.31
N SER A 17 3.24 15.58 15.66
CA SER A 17 2.96 16.99 15.32
C SER A 17 3.61 17.40 14.00
N TYR A 18 3.14 18.48 13.36
CA TYR A 18 3.74 19.00 12.11
C TYR A 18 5.22 19.32 12.28
N LEU A 19 5.56 20.04 13.35
CA LEU A 19 6.93 20.47 13.63
C LEU A 19 7.85 19.27 13.83
N ALA A 20 7.40 18.22 14.51
CA ALA A 20 8.17 16.99 14.66
C ALA A 20 8.39 16.31 13.29
N LEU A 21 7.37 16.27 12.45
CA LEU A 21 7.43 15.61 11.14
C LEU A 21 8.31 16.34 10.13
N VAL A 22 8.47 17.66 10.21
CA VAL A 22 9.32 18.41 9.25
C VAL A 22 10.66 18.88 9.84
N SER A 23 10.93 18.56 11.11
CA SER A 23 12.15 18.97 11.80
C SER A 23 13.41 18.44 11.10
N LYS A 24 14.54 19.13 11.25
CA LYS A 24 15.84 18.60 10.80
C LYS A 24 16.26 17.34 11.58
N LYS A 25 15.81 17.17 12.83
CA LYS A 25 16.15 16.01 13.67
C LYS A 25 15.50 14.72 13.15
N SER A 26 14.33 14.83 12.54
CA SER A 26 13.59 13.70 12.00
C SER A 26 13.98 13.33 10.58
N ARG A 27 14.94 14.03 9.95
CA ARG A 27 15.36 13.77 8.56
C ARG A 27 16.36 12.63 8.48
N GLY A 28 16.26 11.85 7.42
CA GLY A 28 17.08 10.66 7.24
C GLY A 28 16.78 9.90 5.96
N THR A 29 17.41 8.75 5.84
CA THR A 29 17.19 7.80 4.75
C THR A 29 16.21 6.73 5.19
N ILE A 30 15.14 6.53 4.43
CA ILE A 30 14.20 5.42 4.55
C ILE A 30 14.66 4.33 3.58
N THR A 31 14.89 3.12 4.09
CA THR A 31 15.29 1.98 3.26
C THR A 31 14.41 0.77 3.55
N LEU A 32 13.91 0.13 2.49
CA LEU A 32 13.13 -1.09 2.54
C LEU A 32 13.87 -2.21 1.82
N THR A 33 13.98 -3.35 2.48
CA THR A 33 14.54 -4.58 1.93
C THR A 33 13.51 -5.70 1.97
N ASP A 34 13.89 -6.88 1.49
CA ASP A 34 13.11 -8.11 1.63
C ASP A 34 12.95 -8.59 3.08
N LYS A 35 13.75 -8.06 4.03
CA LYS A 35 13.80 -8.53 5.43
C LYS A 35 13.46 -7.47 6.45
N GLU A 36 13.76 -6.20 6.15
CA GLU A 36 13.70 -5.11 7.10
C GLU A 36 13.22 -3.81 6.46
N PHE A 37 12.45 -3.05 7.25
CA PHE A 37 12.18 -1.65 7.06
C PHE A 37 13.09 -0.85 8.01
N SER A 38 13.80 0.14 7.49
CA SER A 38 14.77 0.91 8.28
C SER A 38 14.70 2.40 8.02
N PHE A 39 15.14 3.17 9.01
CA PHE A 39 15.34 4.61 8.91
C PHE A 39 16.65 5.00 9.58
N LYS A 40 17.53 5.71 8.88
CA LYS A 40 18.78 6.26 9.43
C LYS A 40 18.71 7.78 9.51
N SER A 41 18.71 8.33 10.71
CA SER A 41 18.74 9.78 10.95
C SER A 41 20.02 10.40 10.40
N GLU A 42 19.91 11.53 9.69
CA GLU A 42 21.08 12.30 9.23
C GLU A 42 21.75 13.03 10.39
N LYS A 43 20.97 13.55 11.34
CA LYS A 43 21.50 14.42 12.38
C LYS A 43 22.26 13.64 13.44
N ASP A 44 21.63 12.59 13.94
CA ASP A 44 22.09 11.89 15.14
C ASP A 44 22.67 10.50 14.78
N ASN A 45 22.66 10.11 13.49
CA ASN A 45 23.07 8.78 12.99
C ASN A 45 22.36 7.59 13.65
N ILE A 46 21.24 7.83 14.32
CA ILE A 46 20.41 6.80 14.94
C ILE A 46 19.77 5.95 13.83
N LEU A 47 19.89 4.63 13.99
CA LEU A 47 19.26 3.63 13.12
C LEU A 47 18.01 3.07 13.81
N PHE A 48 16.87 3.23 13.16
CA PHE A 48 15.65 2.49 13.42
C PHE A 48 15.56 1.32 12.44
N GLN A 49 15.19 0.14 12.93
CA GLN A 49 14.94 -1.05 12.13
C GLN A 49 13.72 -1.80 12.67
N LEU A 50 12.93 -2.32 11.74
CA LEU A 50 11.78 -3.18 12.02
C LEU A 50 11.79 -4.33 11.01
N ARG A 51 11.68 -5.57 11.47
CA ARG A 51 11.62 -6.74 10.58
C ARG A 51 10.27 -6.76 9.88
N ILE A 52 10.20 -7.24 8.63
CA ILE A 52 8.94 -7.23 7.87
C ILE A 52 7.82 -8.01 8.56
N HIS A 53 8.15 -9.13 9.22
CA HIS A 53 7.16 -9.92 9.97
C HIS A 53 6.69 -9.26 11.28
N ASP A 54 7.38 -8.22 11.76
CA ASP A 54 6.94 -7.44 12.92
C ASP A 54 6.00 -6.29 12.50
N ILE A 55 5.73 -6.12 11.19
CA ILE A 55 4.76 -5.15 10.68
C ILE A 55 3.37 -5.79 10.74
N GLU A 56 2.53 -5.30 11.64
CA GLU A 56 1.13 -5.71 11.72
C GLU A 56 0.30 -5.07 10.61
N ASN A 57 0.51 -3.77 10.37
CA ASN A 57 -0.28 -3.04 9.39
C ASN A 57 0.39 -1.75 8.89
N PHE A 58 -0.11 -1.20 7.79
CA PHE A 58 0.26 0.12 7.32
C PHE A 58 -0.83 0.76 6.44
N SER A 59 -0.85 2.09 6.43
CA SER A 59 -1.76 2.89 5.60
C SER A 59 -1.11 4.22 5.19
N ILE A 60 -1.57 4.78 4.08
CA ILE A 60 -1.32 6.17 3.72
C ILE A 60 -2.26 7.07 4.52
N ARG A 61 -1.69 8.02 5.25
CA ARG A 61 -2.42 9.10 5.95
C ARG A 61 -2.02 10.44 5.37
N ASN A 62 -2.99 11.32 5.15
CA ASN A 62 -2.71 12.71 4.81
C ASN A 62 -2.61 13.54 6.09
N ARG A 63 -1.45 13.52 6.73
CA ARG A 63 -1.20 14.28 7.96
C ARG A 63 -0.76 15.68 7.59
N LEU A 64 -1.56 16.69 7.95
CA LEU A 64 -1.18 18.10 7.82
C LEU A 64 -0.81 18.48 6.37
N LYS A 65 -1.62 17.99 5.43
CA LYS A 65 -1.43 18.12 3.97
C LYS A 65 -0.22 17.38 3.40
N LEU A 66 0.46 16.54 4.19
CA LEU A 66 1.57 15.70 3.75
C LEU A 66 1.14 14.23 3.62
N PRO A 67 1.44 13.57 2.48
CA PRO A 67 1.20 12.13 2.31
C PRO A 67 2.23 11.32 3.10
N THR A 68 1.79 10.69 4.18
CA THR A 68 2.63 9.89 5.08
C THR A 68 2.27 8.42 5.03
N ILE A 69 3.24 7.55 5.33
CA ILE A 69 2.98 6.16 5.71
C ILE A 69 2.87 6.10 7.22
N GLU A 70 1.73 5.59 7.70
CA GLU A 70 1.57 5.17 9.08
C GLU A 70 1.73 3.66 9.13
N LEU A 71 2.75 3.19 9.85
CA LEU A 71 3.09 1.78 10.02
C LEU A 71 2.86 1.41 11.49
N ILE A 72 2.27 0.24 11.72
CA ILE A 72 1.94 -0.29 13.04
C ILE A 72 2.70 -1.60 13.23
N SER A 73 3.47 -1.72 14.31
CA SER A 73 4.10 -3.00 14.66
C SER A 73 3.15 -3.92 15.40
N VAL A 74 3.51 -5.20 15.49
CA VAL A 74 2.79 -6.21 16.29
C VAL A 74 2.69 -5.86 17.79
N GLN A 75 3.50 -4.93 18.29
CA GLN A 75 3.38 -4.38 19.65
C GLN A 75 2.42 -3.17 19.73
N GLY A 76 1.74 -2.82 18.65
CA GLY A 76 0.83 -1.67 18.56
C GLY A 76 1.54 -0.31 18.46
N ILE A 77 2.85 -0.27 18.24
CA ILE A 77 3.59 1.00 18.13
C ILE A 77 3.35 1.61 16.75
N VAL A 78 3.01 2.90 16.73
CA VAL A 78 2.75 3.66 15.51
C VAL A 78 3.99 4.46 15.09
N TYR A 79 4.43 4.23 13.86
CA TYR A 79 5.53 4.90 13.19
C TYR A 79 5.03 5.69 11.99
N THR A 80 5.39 6.97 11.90
CA THR A 80 4.99 7.84 10.79
C THR A 80 6.20 8.20 9.96
N PHE A 81 6.12 7.91 8.66
CA PHE A 81 7.15 8.22 7.67
C PHE A 81 6.62 9.19 6.62
N TYR A 82 7.42 10.19 6.29
CA TYR A 82 7.15 11.14 5.19
C TYR A 82 8.27 11.05 4.16
N PRO A 83 8.15 10.18 3.13
CA PRO A 83 9.14 10.07 2.07
C PRO A 83 9.10 11.29 1.13
N HIS A 84 10.27 11.78 0.74
CA HIS A 84 10.44 12.85 -0.23
C HIS A 84 11.82 12.76 -0.92
N LYS A 85 12.03 13.50 -2.01
CA LYS A 85 13.38 13.55 -2.61
C LYS A 85 14.28 14.45 -1.78
N LYS A 86 15.59 14.14 -1.75
CA LYS A 86 16.60 14.95 -1.05
C LYS A 86 16.66 16.39 -1.56
N GLU A 87 16.64 16.54 -2.88
CA GLU A 87 16.76 17.85 -3.56
C GLU A 87 15.40 18.52 -3.81
N ASN A 88 14.29 17.80 -3.70
CA ASN A 88 12.97 18.30 -4.05
C ASN A 88 11.88 17.70 -3.15
N SER A 89 11.49 18.47 -2.13
CA SER A 89 10.41 18.13 -1.20
C SER A 89 9.02 18.59 -1.67
N SER A 90 8.84 18.83 -2.97
CA SER A 90 7.52 19.21 -3.50
C SER A 90 6.47 18.15 -3.19
N LEU A 91 5.24 18.60 -2.93
CA LEU A 91 4.14 17.73 -2.54
C LEU A 91 3.87 16.60 -3.56
N SER A 92 4.04 16.88 -4.86
CA SER A 92 3.85 15.89 -5.93
C SER A 92 4.94 14.80 -5.90
N ALA A 93 6.20 15.17 -5.69
CA ALA A 93 7.31 14.24 -5.56
C ALA A 93 7.16 13.35 -4.31
N SER A 94 6.73 13.93 -3.18
CA SER A 94 6.45 13.19 -1.96
C SER A 94 5.27 12.23 -2.16
N LYS A 95 4.15 12.67 -2.77
CA LYS A 95 3.02 11.79 -3.11
C LYS A 95 3.45 10.57 -3.93
N LYS A 96 4.34 10.76 -4.91
CA LYS A 96 4.88 9.66 -5.71
C LYS A 96 5.72 8.70 -4.85
N SER A 97 6.59 9.24 -4.01
CA SER A 97 7.48 8.45 -3.14
C SER A 97 6.71 7.68 -2.07
N THR A 98 5.72 8.30 -1.42
CA THR A 98 4.80 7.65 -0.48
C THR A 98 4.03 6.52 -1.17
N GLY A 99 3.50 6.76 -2.36
CA GLY A 99 2.78 5.73 -3.12
C GLY A 99 3.67 4.55 -3.53
N GLU A 100 4.93 4.81 -3.86
CA GLU A 100 5.90 3.75 -4.19
C GLU A 100 6.29 2.93 -2.95
N LEU A 101 6.58 3.61 -1.83
CA LEU A 101 6.88 2.93 -0.56
C LEU A 101 5.71 2.03 -0.13
N PHE A 102 4.48 2.55 -0.18
CA PHE A 102 3.27 1.77 0.12
C PHE A 102 3.15 0.54 -0.78
N ARG A 103 3.44 0.69 -2.08
CA ARG A 103 3.42 -0.41 -3.04
C ARG A 103 4.42 -1.49 -2.67
N GLN A 104 5.69 -1.13 -2.43
CA GLN A 104 6.73 -2.09 -2.08
C GLN A 104 6.47 -2.76 -0.72
N LEU A 105 5.98 -2.02 0.27
CA LEU A 105 5.51 -2.56 1.56
C LEU A 105 4.41 -3.61 1.34
N THR A 106 3.41 -3.29 0.52
CA THR A 106 2.33 -4.25 0.23
C THR A 106 2.86 -5.50 -0.47
N ARG A 107 3.77 -5.33 -1.42
CA ARG A 107 4.42 -6.46 -2.10
C ARG A 107 5.11 -7.38 -1.10
N ILE A 108 5.92 -6.87 -0.17
CA ILE A 108 6.70 -7.72 0.72
C ILE A 108 5.93 -8.27 1.91
N THR A 109 5.02 -7.49 2.49
CA THR A 109 4.24 -7.91 3.67
C THR A 109 3.24 -9.00 3.28
N TYR A 110 2.73 -8.95 2.05
CA TYR A 110 1.74 -9.90 1.55
C TYR A 110 2.26 -10.73 0.37
N LYS A 111 3.58 -10.80 0.20
CA LYS A 111 4.20 -11.84 -0.61
C LYS A 111 3.94 -13.15 0.10
N SER A 112 2.84 -13.82 -0.22
CA SER A 112 2.80 -15.28 -0.06
C SER A 112 3.95 -15.85 -0.90
N GLU A 113 4.42 -17.06 -0.60
CA GLU A 113 5.56 -17.69 -1.29
C GLU A 113 5.44 -17.75 -2.84
N SER A 114 4.25 -17.42 -3.39
CA SER A 114 3.98 -17.24 -4.82
C SER A 114 4.43 -15.89 -5.42
N PRO A 115 4.88 -15.89 -6.69
CA PRO A 115 5.20 -14.68 -7.43
C PRO A 115 3.97 -13.81 -7.69
N ILE A 116 4.16 -12.49 -7.73
CA ILE A 116 3.10 -11.54 -8.13
C ILE A 116 2.99 -11.57 -9.66
N LEU A 117 1.84 -12.00 -10.16
CA LEU A 117 1.54 -12.12 -11.58
C LEU A 117 1.02 -10.81 -12.18
N PHE A 118 0.25 -10.05 -11.39
CA PHE A 118 -0.29 -8.77 -11.82
C PHE A 118 -0.45 -7.79 -10.65
N GLU A 119 -0.23 -6.50 -10.93
CA GLU A 119 -0.39 -5.42 -9.97
C GLU A 119 -0.94 -4.16 -10.67
N THR A 120 -1.92 -3.51 -10.07
CA THR A 120 -2.38 -2.20 -10.53
C THR A 120 -2.96 -1.36 -9.41
N LYS A 121 -3.00 -0.04 -9.61
CA LYS A 121 -3.87 0.82 -8.79
C LYS A 121 -5.32 0.61 -9.20
N GLY A 122 -6.20 0.51 -8.21
CA GLY A 122 -7.60 0.18 -8.47
C GLY A 122 -8.55 0.73 -7.44
N GLY A 123 -9.83 0.65 -7.80
CA GLY A 123 -10.97 0.77 -6.90
C GLY A 123 -11.47 -0.60 -6.48
N PHE A 124 -12.06 -0.70 -5.30
CA PHE A 124 -12.73 -1.89 -4.79
C PHE A 124 -14.03 -1.51 -4.10
N MET A 125 -15.05 -2.33 -4.27
CA MET A 125 -16.31 -2.25 -3.57
C MET A 125 -16.73 -3.67 -3.14
N ASP A 126 -17.18 -3.79 -1.90
CA ASP A 126 -17.81 -5.00 -1.37
C ASP A 126 -19.32 -4.79 -1.46
N ASP A 127 -19.97 -5.44 -2.42
CA ASP A 127 -21.41 -5.31 -2.66
C ASP A 127 -22.22 -6.17 -1.67
N GLY A 128 -21.57 -6.83 -0.70
CA GLY A 128 -22.17 -7.76 0.26
C GLY A 128 -23.04 -7.15 1.37
N SER A 129 -23.22 -5.83 1.42
CA SER A 129 -24.04 -5.16 2.43
C SER A 129 -24.95 -4.07 1.84
N ILE A 130 -25.85 -4.45 0.92
CA ILE A 130 -26.89 -3.51 0.46
C ILE A 130 -28.07 -3.59 1.44
N GLY A 131 -27.99 -2.82 2.53
CA GLY A 131 -29.18 -2.14 3.03
C GLY A 131 -29.47 -0.99 2.08
N GLU A 132 -30.73 -0.77 1.72
CA GLU A 132 -31.19 0.09 0.59
C GLU A 132 -30.73 1.56 0.57
N ASN A 133 -29.87 2.01 1.50
CA ASN A 133 -29.48 3.42 1.65
C ASN A 133 -27.97 3.70 1.79
N SER A 134 -27.06 2.73 1.60
CA SER A 134 -25.62 3.02 1.60
C SER A 134 -25.06 3.00 0.18
N ALA A 135 -24.71 4.18 -0.35
CA ALA A 135 -23.84 4.25 -1.52
C ALA A 135 -22.50 3.58 -1.15
N SER A 136 -22.23 2.38 -1.69
CA SER A 136 -20.98 1.66 -1.46
C SER A 136 -19.80 2.54 -1.89
N GLU A 137 -19.00 3.01 -0.93
CA GLU A 137 -17.86 3.87 -1.20
C GLU A 137 -16.77 3.05 -1.92
N THR A 138 -16.33 3.51 -3.09
CA THR A 138 -15.21 2.89 -3.80
C THR A 138 -13.91 3.16 -3.06
N LEU A 139 -13.37 2.13 -2.40
CA LEU A 139 -12.05 2.19 -1.77
C LEU A 139 -10.97 2.26 -2.84
N LYS A 140 -9.99 3.17 -2.68
CA LYS A 140 -8.83 3.26 -3.56
C LYS A 140 -7.65 2.52 -2.95
N GLY A 141 -6.94 1.75 -3.76
CA GLY A 141 -5.90 0.86 -3.27
C GLY A 141 -5.00 0.33 -4.36
N ILE A 142 -4.32 -0.76 -4.02
CA ILE A 142 -3.55 -1.56 -4.96
C ILE A 142 -4.16 -2.95 -5.01
N ILE A 143 -4.38 -3.42 -6.24
CA ILE A 143 -4.82 -4.77 -6.56
C ILE A 143 -3.58 -5.59 -6.87
N PHE A 144 -3.47 -6.78 -6.28
CA PHE A 144 -2.42 -7.76 -6.59
C PHE A 144 -3.06 -9.09 -6.93
N LEU A 145 -2.47 -9.79 -7.89
CA LEU A 145 -2.83 -11.14 -8.24
C LEU A 145 -1.60 -12.01 -8.17
N ASN A 146 -1.75 -13.17 -7.53
CA ASN A 146 -0.85 -14.29 -7.70
C ASN A 146 -1.64 -15.56 -8.02
N GLU A 147 -0.96 -16.69 -8.05
CA GLU A 147 -1.55 -18.00 -8.39
C GLU A 147 -2.67 -18.41 -7.43
N ASN A 148 -2.60 -17.97 -6.17
CA ASN A 148 -3.47 -18.45 -5.10
C ASN A 148 -4.56 -17.45 -4.73
N TYR A 149 -4.31 -16.16 -4.88
CA TYR A 149 -5.18 -15.10 -4.37
C TYR A 149 -5.24 -13.88 -5.29
N LEU A 150 -6.42 -13.26 -5.32
CA LEU A 150 -6.62 -11.86 -5.69
C LEU A 150 -6.71 -11.02 -4.42
N PHE A 151 -5.81 -10.06 -4.30
CA PHE A 151 -5.67 -9.18 -3.15
C PHE A 151 -6.08 -7.75 -3.50
N PHE A 152 -6.64 -7.05 -2.52
CA PHE A 152 -6.78 -5.61 -2.54
C PHE A 152 -6.36 -5.01 -1.20
N LYS A 153 -5.39 -4.09 -1.26
CA LYS A 153 -4.99 -3.28 -0.11
C LYS A 153 -5.46 -1.83 -0.32
N PRO A 154 -6.47 -1.37 0.43
CA PRO A 154 -6.86 0.04 0.46
C PRO A 154 -5.70 0.91 0.93
N LEU A 155 -5.57 2.11 0.36
CA LEU A 155 -4.52 3.07 0.72
C LEU A 155 -4.71 3.58 2.16
N ASN A 156 -5.94 3.89 2.55
CA ASN A 156 -6.31 4.65 3.75
C ASN A 156 -6.93 3.79 4.85
N GLU A 157 -7.06 2.48 4.64
CA GLU A 157 -7.57 1.55 5.65
C GLU A 157 -6.49 0.57 6.09
N LYS A 158 -6.75 -0.12 7.21
CA LYS A 158 -5.87 -1.14 7.76
C LYS A 158 -6.21 -2.52 7.22
N THR A 159 -7.47 -2.76 6.89
CA THR A 159 -7.97 -4.01 6.32
C THR A 159 -7.29 -4.32 4.99
N MET A 160 -7.14 -5.61 4.72
CA MET A 160 -6.77 -6.14 3.42
C MET A 160 -7.86 -7.10 2.99
N TYR A 161 -8.23 -7.05 1.72
CA TYR A 161 -9.20 -7.95 1.13
C TYR A 161 -8.46 -9.00 0.33
N GLN A 162 -8.85 -10.26 0.48
CA GLN A 162 -8.26 -11.37 -0.25
C GLN A 162 -9.36 -12.33 -0.69
N ILE A 163 -9.27 -12.79 -1.93
CA ILE A 163 -10.14 -13.80 -2.50
C ILE A 163 -9.23 -14.92 -3.00
N ALA A 164 -9.37 -16.13 -2.43
CA ALA A 164 -8.69 -17.28 -2.99
C ALA A 164 -9.19 -17.54 -4.41
N ILE A 165 -8.29 -17.78 -5.37
CA ILE A 165 -8.65 -17.97 -6.78
C ILE A 165 -9.62 -19.14 -6.94
N LEU A 166 -9.43 -20.22 -6.17
CA LEU A 166 -10.33 -21.38 -6.14
C LEU A 166 -11.74 -21.07 -5.61
N ASN A 167 -11.92 -19.96 -4.91
CA ASN A 167 -13.23 -19.52 -4.40
C ASN A 167 -13.98 -18.63 -5.39
N ILE A 168 -13.39 -18.28 -6.53
CA ILE A 168 -14.04 -17.48 -7.57
C ILE A 168 -14.99 -18.39 -8.37
N LEU A 169 -16.29 -18.12 -8.29
CA LEU A 169 -17.32 -18.80 -9.05
C LEU A 169 -17.46 -18.22 -10.46
N ARG A 170 -17.46 -16.88 -10.55
CA ARG A 170 -17.71 -16.17 -11.81
C ARG A 170 -16.98 -14.84 -11.84
N ILE A 171 -16.49 -14.50 -13.03
CA ILE A 171 -15.90 -13.20 -13.34
C ILE A 171 -16.75 -12.57 -14.46
N MET A 172 -17.22 -11.34 -14.25
CA MET A 172 -18.06 -10.60 -15.18
C MET A 172 -17.41 -9.25 -15.48
N LYS A 173 -17.30 -8.89 -16.76
CA LYS A 173 -16.90 -7.54 -17.14
C LYS A 173 -18.09 -6.61 -16.91
N GLU A 174 -17.82 -5.45 -16.32
CA GLU A 174 -18.77 -4.36 -16.23
C GLU A 174 -18.15 -3.05 -16.72
N ASP A 175 -18.93 -2.31 -17.50
CA ASP A 175 -18.62 -0.93 -17.83
C ASP A 175 -19.37 -0.04 -16.84
N THR A 176 -18.62 0.51 -15.88
CA THR A 176 -19.17 1.47 -14.91
C THR A 176 -18.90 2.90 -15.36
N ASN A 177 -19.62 3.87 -14.79
CA ASN A 177 -19.33 5.29 -14.98
C ASN A 177 -17.91 5.68 -14.55
N LEU A 178 -17.23 4.84 -13.77
CA LEU A 178 -15.86 5.02 -13.28
C LEU A 178 -14.79 4.39 -14.20
N GLY A 179 -15.21 3.65 -15.23
CA GLY A 179 -14.35 2.99 -16.20
C GLY A 179 -14.50 1.46 -16.25
N PRO A 180 -13.58 0.77 -16.93
CA PRO A 180 -13.62 -0.68 -17.05
C PRO A 180 -13.44 -1.32 -15.68
N SER A 181 -14.35 -2.22 -15.35
CA SER A 181 -14.41 -2.90 -14.07
C SER A 181 -14.72 -4.38 -14.25
N VAL A 182 -14.45 -5.14 -13.20
CA VAL A 182 -14.69 -6.58 -13.14
C VAL A 182 -15.45 -6.87 -11.86
N LYS A 183 -16.60 -7.54 -12.00
CA LYS A 183 -17.32 -8.15 -10.88
C LYS A 183 -16.88 -9.58 -10.68
N ILE A 184 -16.63 -9.94 -9.44
CA ILE A 184 -16.21 -11.27 -9.01
C ILE A 184 -17.26 -11.79 -8.05
N GLN A 185 -17.89 -12.89 -8.42
CA GLN A 185 -18.77 -13.65 -7.54
C GLN A 185 -17.99 -14.82 -6.96
N THR A 186 -18.08 -15.00 -5.65
CA THR A 186 -17.47 -16.14 -4.94
C THR A 186 -18.44 -17.31 -4.81
N ASN A 187 -17.92 -18.50 -4.48
CA ASN A 187 -18.72 -19.69 -4.16
C ASN A 187 -19.69 -19.48 -2.99
N GLN A 188 -19.47 -18.45 -2.16
CA GLN A 188 -20.36 -18.04 -1.06
C GLN A 188 -21.41 -17.01 -1.49
N ASN A 189 -21.58 -16.77 -2.80
CA ASN A 189 -22.44 -15.74 -3.38
C ASN A 189 -22.12 -14.30 -2.97
N LYS A 190 -20.94 -14.02 -2.38
CA LYS A 190 -20.46 -12.65 -2.20
C LYS A 190 -20.00 -12.07 -3.52
N ILE A 191 -20.32 -10.80 -3.76
CA ILE A 191 -19.98 -10.07 -4.98
C ILE A 191 -19.02 -8.94 -4.64
N TYR A 192 -17.92 -8.88 -5.37
CA TYR A 192 -16.90 -7.83 -5.26
C TYR A 192 -16.73 -7.13 -6.60
N SER A 193 -16.67 -5.81 -6.58
CA SER A 193 -16.43 -5.00 -7.78
C SER A 193 -15.01 -4.41 -7.74
N TYR A 194 -14.19 -4.73 -8.74
CA TYR A 194 -12.83 -4.25 -8.92
C TYR A 194 -12.75 -3.31 -10.11
N ILE A 195 -12.27 -2.09 -9.91
CA ILE A 195 -12.18 -1.06 -10.96
C ILE A 195 -10.72 -0.82 -11.27
N ALA A 196 -10.31 -1.06 -12.52
CA ALA A 196 -8.96 -0.73 -12.94
C ALA A 196 -8.86 0.79 -13.16
N LEU A 197 -8.12 1.50 -12.31
CA LEU A 197 -7.83 2.90 -12.56
C LEU A 197 -6.75 2.95 -13.64
N LYS A 198 -6.96 3.74 -14.71
CA LYS A 198 -6.22 3.83 -16.00
C LYS A 198 -4.66 3.87 -15.97
N LYS A 199 -4.00 3.72 -14.82
CA LYS A 199 -2.54 3.63 -14.70
C LYS A 199 -2.12 2.19 -14.34
N GLN A 200 -1.89 1.36 -15.36
CA GLN A 200 -1.10 0.13 -15.17
C GLN A 200 0.26 0.52 -14.58
N LEU A 201 0.61 -0.07 -13.44
CA LEU A 201 1.87 0.17 -12.74
C LEU A 201 2.85 -0.97 -13.01
N GLY A 202 3.37 -1.04 -14.23
CA GLY A 202 4.49 -1.91 -14.57
C GLY A 202 4.14 -2.94 -15.65
N LEU A 203 5.00 -2.96 -16.66
CA LEU A 203 5.02 -3.93 -17.75
C LEU A 203 5.52 -5.28 -17.23
N TYR A 204 4.99 -6.34 -17.84
CA TYR A 204 5.51 -7.71 -17.88
C TYR A 204 7.02 -7.78 -17.61
N VAL A 205 7.42 -8.42 -16.52
CA VAL A 205 8.74 -9.05 -16.48
C VAL A 205 8.65 -10.19 -17.48
N LYS A 206 9.29 -10.04 -18.64
CA LYS A 206 9.53 -11.18 -19.52
C LYS A 206 10.36 -12.18 -18.72
N ASP A 207 9.86 -13.40 -18.57
CA ASP A 207 10.72 -14.53 -18.25
C ASP A 207 11.82 -14.57 -19.31
N LYS A 208 13.06 -14.50 -18.86
CA LYS A 208 14.21 -14.82 -19.71
C LYS A 208 14.20 -16.35 -19.84
N SER A 209 13.73 -16.83 -20.97
CA SER A 209 14.16 -18.10 -21.56
C SER A 209 15.58 -17.96 -22.10
#